data_AF-A0A3Q7F135-F1
#
_entry.id   AF-A0A3Q7F135-F1
#
_cell.length_a   1.000
_cell.length_b   1.000
_cell.length_c   1.000
_cell.angle_alpha   90.00
_cell.angle_beta   90.00
_cell.angle_gamma   90.00
#
_symmetry.space_group_name_H-M   'P 1'
#
loop_
_entity.id
_entity.type
_entity.pdbx_description
1 polymer ?
#
loop_
_entity_poly.entity_id
_entity_poly.type
_entity_poly.pdbx_seq_one_letter_code
_entity_poly.pdbx_strand_id
1 'polypeptide(L)' 'MLGYWHASLKDPKKVLFFKYEDLKEDTLLNVKKISEFLGCSFTNEEEEIVRICSFECVKNLEVNKDPMFCKACENKSELN' A
#
# COMPACT_ATOMS: atom_id res chain seq x y z
N MET A 1 -5.67 13.14 11.32
CA MET A 1 -4.95 12.54 10.17
C MET A 1 -4.22 13.56 9.28
N LEU A 2 -4.01 14.82 9.70
CA LEU A 2 -3.38 15.87 8.87
C LEU A 2 -1.87 16.04 9.10
N GLY A 3 -1.31 15.43 10.16
CA GLY A 3 0.10 15.62 10.54
C GLY A 3 1.08 15.21 9.44
N TYR A 4 0.90 14.03 8.84
CA TYR A 4 1.75 13.56 7.75
C TYR A 4 1.57 14.35 6.45
N TRP A 5 0.35 14.83 6.20
CA TRP A 5 0.10 15.71 5.06
C TRP A 5 0.83 17.06 5.23
N HIS A 6 0.77 17.67 6.41
CA HIS A 6 1.57 18.88 6.67
C HIS A 6 3.08 18.59 6.65
N ALA A 7 3.51 17.43 7.13
CA ALA A 7 4.92 17.04 7.09
C ALA A 7 5.43 16.82 5.66
N SER A 8 4.62 16.24 4.76
CA SER A 8 4.99 16.08 3.35
C SER A 8 5.12 17.41 2.61
N LEU A 9 4.32 18.41 2.98
CA LEU A 9 4.45 19.77 2.45
C LEU A 9 5.72 20.48 2.98
N LYS A 10 6.13 20.19 4.23
CA LYS A 10 7.29 20.81 4.86
C LYS A 10 8.61 20.21 4.40
N ASP A 11 8.68 18.89 4.24
CA ASP A 11 9.89 18.16 3.83
C ASP A 11 9.52 16.99 2.88
N PRO A 12 9.28 17.28 1.58
CA PRO A 12 8.84 16.29 0.60
C PRO A 12 9.91 15.24 0.27
N LYS A 13 11.15 15.42 0.72
CA LYS A 13 12.22 14.42 0.59
C LYS A 13 12.19 13.38 1.71
N LYS A 14 11.47 13.64 2.80
CA LYS A 14 11.35 12.72 3.94
C LYS A 14 9.97 12.13 4.12
N VAL A 15 8.92 12.81 3.69
CA VAL A 15 7.55 12.32 3.81
C VAL A 15 6.86 12.42 2.45
N LEU A 16 6.46 11.27 1.94
CA LEU A 16 5.62 11.13 0.77
C LEU A 16 4.18 10.84 1.22
N PHE A 17 3.22 11.53 0.64
CA PHE A 17 1.80 11.40 1.00
C PHE A 17 0.97 11.07 -0.24
N PHE A 18 0.09 10.07 -0.12
CA PHE A 18 -0.84 9.66 -1.16
C PHE A 18 -2.24 9.44 -0.60
N LYS A 19 -3.23 9.57 -1.48
CA LYS A 19 -4.57 9.06 -1.25
C LYS A 19 -4.67 7.64 -1.79
N TYR A 20 -5.49 6.83 -1.14
CA TYR A 20 -5.67 5.44 -1.56
C TYR A 20 -6.38 5.36 -2.92
N GLU A 21 -7.32 6.26 -3.15
CA GLU A 21 -8.07 6.38 -4.39
C GLU A 21 -7.14 6.65 -5.58
N ASP A 22 -6.23 7.61 -5.43
CA ASP A 22 -5.23 7.95 -6.45
C ASP A 22 -4.30 6.75 -6.74
N LEU A 23 -3.88 6.02 -5.70
CA LEU A 23 -3.04 4.82 -5.83
C LEU A 23 -3.75 3.68 -6.59
N LYS A 24 -5.06 3.55 -6.37
CA LYS A 24 -5.90 2.54 -7.02
C LYS A 24 -6.24 2.91 -8.46
N GLU A 25 -6.37 4.19 -8.77
CA GLU A 25 -6.67 4.68 -10.13
C GLU A 25 -5.51 4.43 -11.10
N ASP A 26 -4.28 4.76 -10.69
CA ASP A 26 -3.07 4.51 -11.48
C ASP A 26 -1.93 3.98 -10.61
N THR A 27 -1.89 2.65 -10.44
CA THR A 27 -0.90 2.02 -9.58
C THR A 27 0.51 2.15 -10.13
N LEU A 28 0.70 2.06 -11.45
CA LEU A 28 2.03 2.11 -12.06
C LEU A 28 2.69 3.48 -11.87
N LEU A 29 1.95 4.55 -12.12
CA LEU A 29 2.45 5.92 -11.95
C LEU A 29 2.80 6.21 -10.48
N ASN A 30 1.97 5.75 -9.54
CA ASN A 30 2.24 5.98 -8.13
C ASN A 30 3.40 5.14 -7.59
N VAL A 31 3.59 3.91 -8.08
CA VAL A 31 4.78 3.10 -7.75
C VAL A 31 6.06 3.74 -8.31
N LYS A 32 6.01 4.33 -9.51
CA LYS A 32 7.13 5.12 -10.06
C LYS A 32 7.47 6.31 -9.14
N LYS A 33 6.49 7.08 -8.67
CA LYS A 33 6.71 8.15 -7.68
C LYS A 33 7.32 7.64 -6.37
N ILE A 34 6.90 6.48 -5.88
CA ILE A 34 7.48 5.86 -4.67
C ILE A 34 8.95 5.51 -4.90
N SER A 35 9.27 4.91 -6.05
CA SER A 35 10.66 4.55 -6.38
C SER A 35 11.57 5.78 -6.45
N GLU A 36 11.12 6.86 -7.09
CA GLU A 36 11.86 8.11 -7.21
C GLU A 36 12.09 8.74 -5.83
N PHE A 37 11.08 8.71 -4.96
CA PHE A 37 11.20 9.20 -3.59
C PHE A 37 12.21 8.40 -2.75
N LEU A 38 12.29 7.09 -2.98
CA LEU A 38 13.28 6.21 -2.33
C LEU A 38 14.69 6.31 -2.96
N GLY A 39 14.84 7.06 -4.06
CA GLY A 39 16.10 7.17 -4.80
C GLY A 39 16.41 5.95 -5.66
N CYS A 40 15.41 5.12 -5.98
CA CYS A 40 15.53 3.99 -6.88
C CYS A 40 15.13 4.38 -8.31
N SER A 41 15.76 3.73 -9.30
CA SER A 41 15.35 3.85 -10.70
C SER A 41 14.27 2.79 -10.96
N PHE A 42 13.12 3.17 -11.52
CA PHE A 42 12.12 2.19 -11.96
C PHE A 42 12.28 1.93 -13.46
N THR A 43 12.59 0.69 -13.80
CA THR A 43 12.78 0.22 -15.17
C THR A 43 11.56 -0.56 -15.67
N ASN A 44 11.49 -0.83 -16.96
CA ASN A 44 10.39 -1.60 -17.55
C ASN A 44 10.28 -3.03 -16.97
N GLU A 45 11.40 -3.62 -16.54
CA GLU A 45 11.42 -4.94 -15.90
C GLU A 45 10.76 -4.91 -14.51
N GLU A 46 10.88 -3.78 -13.81
CA GLU A 46 10.28 -3.58 -12.48
C GLU A 46 8.77 -3.31 -12.54
N GLU A 47 8.19 -3.07 -13.72
CA GLU A 47 6.72 -2.99 -13.88
C GLU A 47 6.04 -4.30 -13.45
N GLU A 48 6.76 -5.42 -13.50
CA GLU A 48 6.32 -6.71 -12.99
C GLU A 48 6.03 -6.71 -11.47
N ILE A 49 6.68 -5.81 -10.71
CA ILE A 49 6.42 -5.62 -9.27
C ILE A 49 4.98 -5.19 -9.05
N VAL A 50 4.44 -4.32 -9.92
CA VAL A 50 3.04 -3.86 -9.82
C VAL A 50 2.08 -5.04 -9.97
N ARG A 51 2.39 -5.96 -10.89
CA ARG A 51 1.61 -7.18 -11.11
C ARG A 51 1.65 -8.09 -9.87
N ILE A 52 2.84 -8.37 -9.35
CA ILE A 52 3.04 -9.28 -8.20
C ILE A 52 2.43 -8.70 -6.91
N CYS A 53 2.51 -7.39 -6.72
CA CYS A 53 1.96 -6.68 -5.56
C CYS A 53 0.48 -6.28 -5.74
N SER A 54 -0.17 -6.71 -6.83
CA SER A 54 -1.59 -6.44 -7.04
C SER A 54 -2.45 -7.10 -5.95
N PHE A 55 -3.64 -6.52 -5.71
CA PHE A 55 -4.55 -7.01 -4.69
C PHE A 55 -4.90 -8.50 -4.90
N GLU A 56 -5.11 -8.91 -6.16
CA GLU A 56 -5.41 -10.28 -6.51
C GLU A 56 -4.24 -11.22 -6.23
N CYS A 57 -3.02 -10.86 -6.64
CA CYS A 57 -1.84 -11.67 -6.39
C CYS A 57 -1.56 -11.83 -4.89
N VAL A 58 -1.54 -10.72 -4.14
CA VAL A 58 -1.25 -10.73 -2.70
C VAL A 58 -2.34 -11.47 -1.92
N LYS A 59 -3.62 -11.25 -2.22
CA LYS A 59 -4.74 -11.98 -1.59
C LYS A 59 -4.65 -13.49 -1.83
N ASN A 60 -4.14 -13.90 -2.99
CA ASN A 60 -4.08 -15.31 -3.38
C ASN A 60 -2.86 -16.07 -2.85
N LEU A 61 -1.91 -15.41 -2.17
CA LEU A 61 -0.79 -16.06 -1.50
C LEU A 61 -1.29 -16.95 -0.34
N GLU A 62 -0.71 -18.13 -0.20
CA GLU A 62 -1.12 -19.14 0.80
C GLU A 62 -1.08 -18.59 2.23
N VAL A 63 -0.06 -17.76 2.54
CA VAL A 63 0.10 -17.08 3.84
C VAL A 63 -1.05 -16.12 4.18
N ASN A 64 -1.73 -15.57 3.17
CA ASN A 64 -2.84 -14.62 3.34
C ASN A 64 -4.22 -15.29 3.29
N LYS A 65 -4.26 -16.60 3.00
CA LYS A 65 -5.49 -17.42 2.99
C LYS A 65 -5.75 -18.11 4.32
N ASP A 66 -4.79 -18.12 5.24
CA ASP A 66 -4.96 -18.74 6.55
C ASP A 66 -5.97 -17.94 7.40
N PRO A 67 -7.16 -18.49 7.67
CA PRO A 67 -8.18 -17.81 8.49
C PRO A 67 -7.74 -17.64 9.95
N MET A 68 -6.66 -18.28 10.40
CA MET A 68 -6.12 -18.14 11.75
C MET A 68 -5.63 -16.72 12.04
N PHE A 69 -5.26 -15.93 11.01
CA PHE A 69 -4.93 -14.51 11.15
C PHE A 69 -6.15 -13.58 11.29
N CYS A 70 -7.37 -14.06 10.97
CA CYS A 70 -8.61 -13.27 11.06
C CYS A 70 -9.39 -13.47 12.37
N LYS A 71 -8.95 -14.35 13.29
CA LYS A 71 -9.69 -14.66 14.53
C LYS A 71 -9.65 -13.58 15.62
N ALA A 72 -9.03 -12.42 15.37
CA ALA A 72 -9.01 -11.32 16.33
C ALA A 72 -10.28 -10.44 16.31
N CYS A 73 -11.19 -10.63 15.35
CA CYS A 73 -12.39 -9.78 15.21
C CYS A 73 -13.73 -10.52 15.42
N GLU A 74 -13.72 -11.80 15.78
CA GLU A 74 -14.94 -12.54 16.13
C GLU A 74 -14.94 -12.81 17.64
N ASN A 75 -15.49 -11.85 18.40
CA ASN A 75 -16.48 -12.06 19.47
C ASN A 75 -16.54 -10.85 20.42
N LYS A 76 -17.63 -10.07 20.32
CA LYS A 76 -18.50 -9.67 21.44
C LYS A 76 -19.63 -8.75 20.94
N SER A 77 -20.59 -9.35 20.25
CA SER A 77 -21.96 -8.83 20.20
C SER A 77 -22.95 -9.91 20.63
N GLU A 78 -22.61 -10.63 21.70
CA GLU A 78 -23.54 -11.42 22.50
C GLU A 78 -23.04 -11.37 23.95
N LEU A 79 -23.41 -10.31 24.66
CA LEU A 79 -23.78 -10.35 26.08
C LEU A 79 -24.32 -8.95 26.42
N ASN A 80 -25.54 -8.95 26.99
CA ASN A 80 -26.35 -7.83 27.49
C ASN A 80 -27.31 -7.22 26.46
#